data_AF-A0A3D2CPD6-F1
#
_entry.id   AF-A0A3D2CPD6-F1
#
_cell.length_a   1.000
_cell.length_b   1.000
_cell.length_c   1.000
_cell.angle_alpha   90.00
_cell.angle_beta   90.00
_cell.angle_gamma   90.00
#
_symmetry.space_group_name_H-M   'P 1'
#
loop_
_entity.id
_entity.type
_entity.pdbx_description
1 polymer ?
#
loop_
_entity_poly.entity_id
_entity_poly.type
_entity_poly.pdbx_seq_one_letter_code
_entity_poly.pdbx_strand_id
1 'polypeptide(L)'
;MGWLNAFNSHPSTEVVDDNGNIHIYTWKNDVPLNGNEKTINVNWFQYQFKNTQVKVTKTHSWVTYIKITQDNVIAMTKERRCRWKIENECFNTLKNQGYHIEHKYGHGNKI
;
A
#
# COMPACT_ATOMS: atom_id res chain seq x y z
N MET A 1 -0.23 -13.27 -6.34
CA MET A 1 -1.49 -13.33 -5.54
C MET A 1 -2.49 -14.18 -6.30
N GLY A 2 -2.49 -15.50 -6.11
CA GLY A 2 -3.29 -16.43 -6.94
C GLY A 2 -4.80 -16.36 -6.73
N TRP A 3 -5.26 -15.88 -5.57
CA TRP A 3 -6.69 -15.85 -5.23
C TRP A 3 -7.46 -14.69 -5.89
N LEU A 4 -6.79 -13.60 -6.28
CA LEU A 4 -7.44 -12.51 -7.04
C LEU A 4 -7.75 -12.92 -8.49
N ASN A 5 -6.98 -13.87 -9.05
CA ASN A 5 -7.20 -14.36 -10.41
C ASN A 5 -8.49 -15.18 -10.55
N ALA A 6 -9.15 -15.52 -9.43
CA ALA A 6 -10.47 -16.17 -9.43
C ALA A 6 -11.60 -15.22 -9.89
N PHE A 7 -11.35 -13.90 -9.96
CA PHE A 7 -12.33 -12.92 -10.41
C PHE A 7 -12.05 -12.49 -11.86
N ASN A 8 -13.06 -12.64 -12.73
CA ASN A 8 -12.98 -12.39 -14.18
C ASN A 8 -12.61 -10.95 -14.58
N SER A 9 -12.86 -9.96 -13.72
CA SER A 9 -12.50 -8.56 -13.96
C SER A 9 -12.49 -7.76 -12.65
N HIS A 10 -11.54 -6.82 -12.59
CA HIS A 10 -11.40 -5.86 -11.52
C HIS A 10 -11.54 -4.47 -12.15
N PRO A 11 -12.42 -3.59 -11.63
CA PRO A 11 -12.45 -2.21 -12.07
C PRO A 11 -11.09 -1.57 -11.85
N SER A 12 -10.64 -0.84 -12.86
CA SER A 12 -9.41 -0.07 -12.83
C SER A 12 -9.59 1.29 -13.48
N THR A 13 -8.78 2.25 -13.08
CA THR A 13 -8.63 3.54 -13.75
C THR A 13 -7.17 3.84 -13.95
N GLU A 14 -6.84 4.48 -15.06
CA GLU A 14 -5.49 4.87 -15.42
C GLU A 14 -5.39 6.38 -15.56
N VAL A 15 -4.28 6.96 -15.10
CA VAL A 15 -3.98 8.39 -15.21
C VAL A 15 -2.56 8.52 -15.73
N VAL A 16 -2.36 9.34 -16.75
CA VAL A 16 -1.04 9.69 -17.27
C VAL A 16 -0.62 11.03 -16.69
N ASP A 17 0.60 11.12 -16.15
CA ASP A 17 1.15 12.38 -15.67
C ASP A 17 1.79 13.20 -16.80
N ASP A 18 2.13 14.46 -16.52
CA ASP A 18 2.75 15.37 -17.50
C ASP A 18 4.10 14.86 -18.03
N ASN A 19 4.74 13.92 -17.32
CA ASN A 19 6.01 13.31 -17.72
C ASN A 19 5.80 12.02 -18.53
N GLY A 20 4.56 11.65 -18.85
CA GLY A 20 4.21 10.44 -19.59
C GLY A 20 4.28 9.14 -18.77
N ASN A 21 4.37 9.21 -17.44
CA ASN A 21 4.26 8.04 -16.59
C ASN A 21 2.79 7.64 -16.38
N ILE A 22 2.55 6.35 -16.19
CA ILE A 22 1.20 5.80 -16.06
C ILE A 22 0.96 5.34 -14.63
N HIS A 23 -0.12 5.85 -14.05
CA HIS A 23 -0.64 5.51 -12.73
C HIS A 23 -1.89 4.64 -12.89
N ILE A 24 -1.83 3.41 -12.40
CA ILE A 24 -2.92 2.43 -12.52
C ILE A 24 -3.47 2.15 -11.13
N TYR A 25 -4.77 2.29 -10.99
CA TYR A 25 -5.49 2.03 -9.74
C TYR A 25 -6.50 0.92 -10.00
N THR A 26 -6.40 -0.18 -9.26
CA THR A 26 -7.28 -1.35 -9.40
C THR A 26 -7.90 -1.66 -8.07
N TRP A 27 -9.19 -2.00 -8.03
CA TRP A 27 -9.85 -2.31 -6.76
C TRP A 27 -10.89 -3.42 -6.88
N LYS A 28 -11.26 -3.97 -5.73
CA LYS A 28 -12.34 -4.94 -5.58
C LYS A 28 -12.91 -4.86 -4.17
N ASN A 29 -14.22 -4.73 -4.08
CA ASN A 29 -14.92 -4.79 -2.81
C ASN A 29 -15.36 -6.21 -2.52
N ASP A 30 -15.59 -6.49 -1.24
CA ASP A 30 -16.18 -7.74 -0.77
C ASP A 30 -15.39 -8.99 -1.19
N VAL A 31 -14.08 -8.94 -0.96
CA VAL A 31 -13.17 -10.06 -1.24
C VAL A 31 -12.73 -10.74 0.05
N PRO A 32 -12.66 -12.08 0.10
CA PRO A 32 -12.22 -12.79 1.30
C PRO A 32 -10.78 -12.39 1.65
N LEU A 33 -10.49 -12.06 2.91
CA LEU A 33 -9.15 -11.61 3.30
C LEU A 33 -8.06 -12.68 3.03
N ASN A 34 -8.43 -13.96 3.08
CA ASN A 34 -7.56 -15.10 2.79
C ASN A 34 -8.37 -16.30 2.28
N GLY A 35 -7.71 -17.41 1.95
CA GLY A 35 -8.35 -18.61 1.40
C GLY A 35 -9.07 -19.52 2.42
N ASN A 36 -9.25 -19.08 3.68
CA ASN A 36 -9.93 -19.90 4.68
C ASN A 36 -11.46 -19.79 4.56
N GLU A 37 -12.17 -20.88 4.86
CA GLU A 37 -13.64 -20.95 4.78
C GLU A 37 -14.36 -19.95 5.70
N LYS A 38 -13.76 -19.60 6.84
CA LYS A 38 -14.28 -18.63 7.82
C LYS A 38 -13.44 -17.37 7.84
N THR A 39 -13.37 -16.68 6.72
CA THR A 39 -12.63 -15.42 6.59
C THR A 39 -13.58 -14.23 6.50
N ILE A 40 -13.09 -13.07 6.92
CA ILE A 40 -13.84 -11.83 6.78
C ILE A 40 -13.67 -11.31 5.35
N ASN A 41 -14.73 -10.72 4.82
CA ASN A 41 -14.64 -9.98 3.57
C ASN A 41 -14.13 -8.57 3.81
N VAL A 42 -13.27 -8.10 2.91
CA VAL A 42 -12.63 -6.80 2.95
C VAL A 42 -12.71 -6.14 1.59
N ASN A 43 -12.41 -4.84 1.53
CA ASN A 43 -12.24 -4.13 0.28
C ASN A 43 -10.76 -3.97 -0.01
N TRP A 44 -10.32 -4.49 -1.14
CA TRP A 44 -8.94 -4.45 -1.60
C TRP A 44 -8.76 -3.41 -2.68
N PHE A 45 -7.60 -2.75 -2.69
CA PHE A 45 -7.16 -1.95 -3.81
C PHE A 45 -5.64 -1.94 -3.95
N GLN A 46 -5.19 -1.66 -5.17
CA GLN A 46 -3.80 -1.65 -5.58
C GLN A 46 -3.50 -0.42 -6.42
N TYR A 47 -2.27 0.03 -6.28
CA TYR A 47 -1.66 1.04 -7.12
C TYR A 47 -0.43 0.45 -7.83
N GLN A 48 -0.37 0.64 -9.14
CA GLN A 48 0.82 0.34 -9.94
C GLN A 48 1.31 1.61 -10.65
N PHE A 49 2.63 1.72 -10.76
CA PHE A 49 3.29 2.80 -11.48
C PHE A 49 4.12 2.20 -12.62
N LYS A 50 3.82 2.61 -13.85
CA LYS A 50 4.63 2.31 -15.03
C LYS A 50 5.38 3.57 -15.44
N ASN A 51 6.68 3.41 -15.71
CA ASN A 51 7.47 4.49 -16.28
C ASN A 51 7.10 4.71 -17.76
N THR A 52 7.72 5.70 -18.41
CA THR A 52 7.57 6.00 -19.84
C THR A 52 7.94 4.84 -20.77
N GLN A 53 8.70 3.85 -20.29
CA GLN A 53 9.01 2.60 -21.01
C GLN A 53 7.95 1.50 -20.77
N VAL A 54 6.80 1.84 -20.16
CA VAL A 54 5.68 0.94 -19.84
C VAL A 54 6.07 -0.18 -18.85
N LYS A 55 7.24 -0.08 -18.22
CA LYS A 55 7.70 -1.05 -17.21
C LYS A 55 7.08 -0.71 -15.86
N VAL A 56 6.40 -1.68 -15.25
CA VAL A 56 5.92 -1.56 -13.86
C VAL A 56 7.14 -1.50 -12.94
N THR A 57 7.32 -0.38 -12.25
CA THR A 57 8.46 -0.18 -11.33
C THR A 57 8.04 -0.14 -9.87
N LYS A 58 6.76 0.13 -9.57
CA LYS A 58 6.23 0.12 -8.20
C LYS A 58 4.83 -0.51 -8.18
N THR A 59 4.60 -1.37 -7.21
CA THR A 59 3.28 -1.95 -6.92
C THR A 59 3.04 -1.88 -5.42
N HIS A 60 1.90 -1.33 -5.01
CA HIS A 60 1.48 -1.26 -3.62
C HIS A 60 0.04 -1.76 -3.50
N SER A 61 -0.29 -2.45 -2.42
CA SER A 61 -1.63 -3.01 -2.23
C SER A 61 -2.09 -2.90 -0.80
N TRP A 62 -3.40 -2.79 -0.64
CA TRP A 62 -4.04 -2.39 0.59
C TRP A 62 -5.39 -3.05 0.76
N VAL A 63 -5.78 -3.23 2.02
CA VAL A 63 -7.12 -3.65 2.42
C VAL A 63 -7.74 -2.60 3.33
N THR A 64 -9.05 -2.46 3.26
CA THR A 64 -9.84 -1.53 4.06
C THR A 64 -11.25 -2.04 4.29
N TYR A 65 -11.91 -1.48 5.30
CA TYR A 65 -13.34 -1.61 5.50
C TYR A 65 -14.14 -0.60 4.65
N ILE A 66 -13.53 0.52 4.24
CA ILE A 66 -14.20 1.56 3.44
C ILE A 66 -14.45 1.02 2.03
N LYS A 67 -15.64 1.26 1.48
CA LYS A 67 -15.95 0.84 0.11
C LYS A 67 -15.10 1.62 -0.90
N ILE A 68 -14.39 0.92 -1.76
CA ILE A 68 -13.58 1.54 -2.83
C ILE A 68 -14.43 1.76 -4.06
N THR A 69 -14.32 2.94 -4.63
CA THR A 69 -14.99 3.36 -5.85
C THR A 69 -13.98 4.09 -6.74
N GLN A 70 -14.33 4.31 -8.00
CA GLN A 70 -13.51 5.09 -8.92
C GLN A 70 -13.23 6.50 -8.37
N ASP A 71 -14.21 7.10 -7.69
CA ASP A 71 -14.12 8.47 -7.17
C ASP A 71 -13.16 8.61 -5.97
N ASN A 72 -12.96 7.54 -5.18
CA ASN A 72 -12.15 7.60 -3.96
C ASN A 72 -10.81 6.86 -4.03
N VAL A 73 -10.61 5.95 -4.98
CA VAL A 73 -9.41 5.07 -5.02
C VAL A 73 -8.11 5.87 -5.12
N ILE A 74 -8.13 6.98 -5.86
CA ILE A 74 -6.99 7.88 -6.03
C ILE A 74 -6.66 8.59 -4.71
N ALA A 75 -7.67 9.16 -4.04
CA ALA A 75 -7.49 9.84 -2.75
C ALA A 75 -6.99 8.87 -1.68
N MET A 76 -7.60 7.68 -1.57
CA MET A 76 -7.19 6.64 -0.64
C MET A 76 -5.75 6.16 -0.86
N THR A 77 -5.32 6.05 -2.12
CA THR A 77 -3.93 5.71 -2.44
C THR A 77 -2.96 6.79 -1.96
N LYS A 78 -3.30 8.07 -2.13
CA LYS A 78 -2.48 9.20 -1.68
C LYS A 78 -2.34 9.22 -0.16
N GLU A 79 -3.44 9.08 0.58
CA GLU A 79 -3.44 9.04 2.06
C GLU A 79 -2.56 7.91 2.60
N ARG A 80 -2.61 6.72 1.98
CA ARG A 80 -1.78 5.58 2.41
C ARG A 80 -0.31 5.74 2.09
N ARG A 81 0.06 6.58 1.13
CA ARG A 81 1.47 6.98 0.93
C ARG A 81 1.99 7.86 2.07
N CYS A 82 1.14 8.58 2.79
CA CYS A 82 1.55 9.30 3.99
C CYS A 82 2.04 8.34 5.09
N ARG A 83 1.44 7.15 5.22
CA ARG A 83 1.95 6.10 6.14
C ARG A 83 3.38 5.70 5.81
N TRP A 84 3.69 5.53 4.51
CA TRP A 84 5.05 5.23 4.06
C TRP A 84 6.01 6.39 4.32
N LYS A 85 5.57 7.64 4.15
CA LYS A 85 6.38 8.83 4.45
C LYS A 85 6.76 8.90 5.94
N ILE A 86 5.82 8.61 6.85
CA ILE A 86 6.10 8.52 8.29
C ILE A 86 7.15 7.45 8.58
N GLU A 87 7.03 6.28 7.96
CA GLU A 87 7.97 5.16 8.14
C GLU A 87 9.38 5.51 7.64
N ASN A 88 9.49 6.16 6.48
CA ASN A 88 10.76 6.47 5.85
C ASN A 88 11.44 7.75 6.33
N GLU A 89 10.70 8.74 6.81
CA GLU A 89 11.28 10.00 7.28
C GLU A 89 11.42 10.00 8.80
N CYS A 90 10.39 9.62 9.56
CA CYS A 90 10.46 9.67 11.01
C CYS A 90 11.31 8.51 11.57
N PHE A 91 10.96 7.26 11.27
CA PHE A 91 11.68 6.13 11.88
C PHE A 91 13.10 5.98 11.36
N ASN A 92 13.35 6.24 10.08
CA ASN A 92 14.72 6.20 9.55
C ASN A 92 15.60 7.30 10.17
N THR A 93 15.08 8.52 10.35
CA THR A 93 15.85 9.59 11.00
C THR A 93 16.10 9.28 12.48
N LEU A 94 15.09 8.77 13.19
CA LEU A 94 15.26 8.35 14.60
C LEU A 94 16.29 7.24 14.76
N LYS A 95 16.35 6.30 13.81
CA LYS A 95 17.30 5.17 13.86
C LYS A 95 18.69 5.53 13.35
N ASN A 96 18.79 6.23 12.23
CA ASN A 96 20.03 6.35 11.45
C ASN A 96 20.60 7.78 11.36
N GLN A 97 19.88 8.82 11.79
CA GLN A 97 20.31 10.22 11.58
C GLN A 97 20.28 11.11 12.83
N GLY A 98 20.25 10.55 14.04
CA GLY A 98 20.47 11.39 15.23
C GLY A 98 20.26 10.74 16.58
N TYR A 99 19.30 9.81 16.72
CA TYR A 99 18.97 9.27 18.04
C TYR A 99 19.43 7.83 18.28
N HIS A 100 19.84 7.09 17.24
CA HIS A 100 20.39 5.71 17.35
C HIS A 100 19.57 4.81 18.30
N ILE A 101 18.23 4.96 18.26
CA ILE A 101 17.29 4.32 19.20
C ILE A 101 17.15 2.81 18.92
N GLU A 102 18.05 2.23 18.12
CA GLU A 102 18.17 0.79 17.95
C GLU A 102 18.73 0.09 19.19
N HIS A 103 19.31 0.83 20.14
CA HIS A 103 19.88 0.28 21.38
C HIS A 103 18.98 0.49 22.61
N LYS A 104 18.58 -0.63 23.24
CA LYS A 104 18.10 -0.65 24.62
C LYS A 104 19.28 -0.34 25.55
N TYR A 105 19.43 0.89 26.04
CA TYR A 105 20.37 1.24 27.12
C TYR A 105 19.86 0.79 28.50
N GLY A 106 19.30 -0.42 28.59
CA GLY A 106 19.01 -1.05 29.86
C GLY A 106 20.29 -1.63 30.44
N HIS A 107 21.17 -0.79 30.96
CA HIS A 107 22.19 -1.28 31.88
C HIS A 107 21.46 -1.72 33.15
N GLY A 108 21.09 -3.00 33.18
CA GLY A 108 20.62 -3.67 34.37
C GLY A 108 21.72 -3.71 35.40
N ASN A 109 22.00 -2.57 36.04
CA ASN A 109 22.65 -2.56 37.33
C ASN A 109 21.64 -3.17 38.30
N LYS A 110 21.89 -4.43 38.65
CA LYS A 110 21.32 -5.04 39.85
C LYS A 110 21.69 -4.11 41.01
N ILE A 111 20.68 -3.51 41.63
CA ILE A 111 20.78 -3.04 43.02
C ILE A 111 20.36 -4.21 43.89
#